data_AF-A0A344U9F6-F1
#
_entry.id   AF-A0A344U9F6-F1
#
_cell.length_a   1.000
_cell.length_b   1.000
_cell.length_c   1.000
_cell.angle_alpha   90.00
_cell.angle_beta   90.00
_cell.angle_gamma   90.00
#
_symmetry.space_group_name_H-M   'P 1'
#
loop_
_entity.id
_entity.type
_entity.pdbx_description
1 polymer ?
#
loop_
_entity_poly.entity_id
_entity_poly.type
_entity_poly.pdbx_seq_one_letter_code
_entity_poly.pdbx_strand_id
1 'polypeptide(L)'
;MPPDEIALCFDDAFRLAGHLVEDGQLSPTVLPHLRAIDEVFAEMSRTAGVDRWTKAAMSTDVGWNRARLLAREVLAVEGEGEVPLPHPSQ
;
A
#
# COMPACT_ATOMS: atom_id res chain seq x y z
N MET A 1 6.03 7.31 -11.97
CA MET A 1 5.29 7.96 -10.87
C MET A 1 6.30 8.56 -9.90
N PRO A 2 6.29 9.88 -9.70
CA PRO A 2 6.90 10.56 -8.54
C PRO A 2 6.44 9.95 -7.21
N PRO A 3 7.27 10.00 -6.15
CA PRO A 3 6.95 9.40 -4.86
C PRO A 3 5.72 10.03 -4.16
N ASP A 4 5.53 11.32 -4.34
CA ASP A 4 4.35 12.07 -3.87
C ASP A 4 3.08 11.63 -4.60
N GLU A 5 3.13 11.41 -5.93
CA GLU A 5 2.01 10.85 -6.68
C GLU A 5 1.59 9.46 -6.17
N ILE A 6 2.53 8.63 -5.70
CA ILE A 6 2.20 7.33 -5.10
C ILE A 6 1.34 7.52 -3.85
N ALA A 7 1.69 8.46 -2.97
CA ALA A 7 0.91 8.72 -1.76
C ALA A 7 -0.47 9.30 -2.07
N LEU A 8 -0.56 10.21 -3.05
CA LEU A 8 -1.84 10.78 -3.49
C LEU A 8 -2.75 9.72 -4.11
N CYS A 9 -2.22 8.89 -5.02
CA CYS A 9 -2.97 7.79 -5.61
C CYS A 9 -3.43 6.77 -4.56
N PHE A 10 -2.60 6.52 -3.54
CA PHE A 10 -2.96 5.64 -2.44
C PHE A 10 -4.10 6.22 -1.59
N ASP A 11 -4.01 7.50 -1.20
CA ASP A 11 -5.05 8.20 -0.44
C ASP A 11 -6.40 8.19 -1.19
N ASP A 12 -6.39 8.47 -2.50
CA ASP A 12 -7.58 8.40 -3.34
C ASP A 12 -8.17 6.98 -3.41
N ALA A 13 -7.33 5.96 -3.58
CA ALA A 13 -7.79 4.57 -3.59
C ALA A 13 -8.29 4.12 -2.20
N PHE A 14 -7.66 4.54 -1.12
CA PHE A 14 -8.02 4.19 0.24
C PHE A 14 -9.40 4.74 0.62
N ARG A 15 -9.75 5.93 0.14
CA ARG A 15 -11.13 6.48 0.29
C ARG A 15 -12.20 5.57 -0.30
N LEU A 16 -11.87 4.79 -1.32
CA LEU A 16 -12.78 3.83 -1.95
C LEU A 16 -12.76 2.45 -1.30
N ALA A 17 -11.77 2.14 -0.45
CA ALA A 17 -11.57 0.81 0.11
C ALA A 17 -12.79 0.29 0.90
N GLY A 18 -13.53 1.20 1.57
CA GLY A 18 -14.78 0.83 2.25
C GLY A 18 -15.83 0.27 1.30
N HIS A 19 -16.03 0.93 0.15
CA HIS A 19 -16.96 0.45 -0.88
C HIS A 19 -16.49 -0.85 -1.52
N LEU A 20 -15.18 -1.01 -1.74
CA LEU A 20 -14.63 -2.27 -2.26
C LEU A 20 -14.85 -3.45 -1.30
N VAL A 21 -14.86 -3.21 0.00
CA VAL A 21 -15.23 -4.22 1.00
C VAL A 21 -16.74 -4.52 0.97
N GLU A 22 -17.57 -3.49 0.87
CA GLU A 22 -19.03 -3.65 0.74
C GLU A 22 -19.41 -4.46 -0.51
N ASP A 23 -18.69 -4.23 -1.62
CA ASP A 23 -18.86 -4.92 -2.90
C ASP A 23 -18.17 -6.30 -2.94
N GLY A 24 -17.51 -6.71 -1.85
CA GLY A 24 -16.81 -8.00 -1.74
C GLY A 24 -15.57 -8.14 -2.62
N GLN A 25 -15.05 -7.03 -3.15
CA GLN A 25 -13.83 -6.98 -3.96
C GLN A 25 -12.55 -6.91 -3.14
N LEU A 26 -12.67 -6.61 -1.84
CA LEU A 26 -11.57 -6.52 -0.89
C LEU A 26 -11.96 -7.21 0.41
N SER A 27 -11.04 -7.93 1.06
CA SER A 27 -11.33 -8.43 2.40
C SER A 27 -11.46 -7.29 3.43
N PRO A 28 -12.44 -7.33 4.34
CA PRO A 28 -12.49 -6.38 5.46
C PRO A 28 -11.24 -6.46 6.35
N THR A 29 -10.53 -7.60 6.36
CA THR A 29 -9.33 -7.82 7.18
C THR A 29 -8.13 -7.00 6.73
N VAL A 30 -8.11 -6.47 5.50
CA VAL A 30 -7.00 -5.63 5.02
C VAL A 30 -7.19 -4.15 5.29
N LEU A 31 -8.39 -3.69 5.65
CA LEU A 31 -8.63 -2.28 5.98
C LEU A 31 -7.70 -1.72 7.08
N PRO A 32 -7.41 -2.45 8.17
CA PRO A 32 -6.44 -1.98 9.16
C PRO A 32 -5.03 -1.81 8.59
N HIS A 33 -4.61 -2.70 7.69
CA HIS A 33 -3.29 -2.66 7.05
C HIS A 33 -3.19 -1.49 6.06
N LEU A 34 -4.24 -1.26 5.25
CA LEU A 34 -4.34 -0.10 4.36
C LEU A 34 -4.32 1.22 5.16
N ARG A 35 -5.03 1.28 6.29
CA ARG A 35 -4.98 2.44 7.20
C ARG A 35 -3.56 2.67 7.74
N ALA A 36 -2.85 1.61 8.11
CA ALA A 36 -1.49 1.74 8.61
C ALA A 36 -0.52 2.33 7.55
N ILE A 37 -0.73 2.03 6.26
CA ILE A 37 0.02 2.65 5.17
C ILE A 37 -0.30 4.15 5.07
N ASP A 38 -1.58 4.52 5.11
CA ASP A 38 -2.03 5.92 5.11
C ASP A 38 -1.40 6.72 6.26
N GLU A 39 -1.40 6.15 7.47
CA GLU A 39 -0.81 6.77 8.66
C GLU A 39 0.71 7.01 8.50
N VAL A 40 1.44 6.07 7.86
CA VAL A 40 2.86 6.23 7.55
C VAL A 40 3.09 7.39 6.58
N PHE A 41 2.32 7.49 5.50
CA PHE A 41 2.42 8.61 4.57
C PHE A 41 2.04 9.94 5.21
N ALA A 42 1.01 9.96 6.07
CA ALA A 42 0.64 11.14 6.84
C ALA A 42 1.74 11.55 7.83
N GLU A 43 2.42 10.59 8.47
CA GLU A 43 3.60 10.84 9.33
C GLU A 43 4.75 11.46 8.53
N MET A 44 5.07 10.90 7.36
CA MET A 44 6.10 11.42 6.46
C MET A 44 5.81 12.87 6.04
N SER A 45 4.55 13.22 5.78
CA SER A 45 4.12 14.58 5.43
C SER A 45 4.14 15.57 6.61
N ARG A 46 3.89 15.09 7.84
CA ARG A 46 3.95 15.94 9.05
C ARG A 46 5.37 16.22 9.51
N THR A 47 6.28 15.27 9.30
CA THR A 47 7.68 15.45 9.69
C THR A 47 8.36 16.36 8.66
N ALA A 48 8.77 17.56 9.05
CA ALA A 48 9.35 18.56 8.15
C ALA A 48 10.58 18.03 7.41
N GLY A 49 10.40 17.59 6.16
CA GLY A 49 11.47 17.08 5.31
C GLY A 49 10.94 16.70 3.93
N VAL A 50 10.99 17.64 2.97
CA VAL A 50 10.66 17.40 1.56
C VAL A 50 11.52 16.27 0.97
N ASP A 51 12.69 16.01 1.55
CA ASP A 51 13.64 14.99 1.15
C ASP A 51 13.07 13.56 1.20
N ARG A 52 12.05 13.31 2.04
CA ARG A 52 11.38 11.99 2.13
C ARG A 52 10.55 11.64 0.90
N TRP A 53 10.11 12.65 0.15
CA TRP A 53 9.30 12.49 -1.06
C TRP A 53 10.16 12.52 -2.34
N THR A 54 11.40 12.01 -2.24
CA THR A 54 12.33 11.91 -3.37
C THR A 54 12.52 10.46 -3.81
N LYS A 55 12.85 10.25 -5.09
CA LYS A 55 13.16 8.91 -5.61
C LYS A 55 14.31 8.24 -4.87
N ALA A 56 15.28 9.03 -4.39
CA ALA A 56 16.40 8.51 -3.60
C ALA A 56 15.92 7.97 -2.24
N ALA A 57 15.08 8.73 -1.55
CA ALA A 57 14.52 8.34 -0.26
C ALA A 57 13.65 7.08 -0.32
N MET A 58 13.04 6.77 -1.47
CA MET A 58 12.24 5.55 -1.64
C MET A 58 12.99 4.27 -1.23
N SER A 59 14.31 4.22 -1.40
CA SER A 59 15.11 3.03 -1.10
C SER A 59 15.66 3.01 0.33
N THR A 60 15.89 4.17 0.94
CA THR A 60 16.64 4.30 2.20
C THR A 60 15.79 4.76 3.38
N ASP A 61 14.70 5.46 3.13
CA ASP A 61 13.85 6.02 4.19
C ASP A 61 13.04 4.92 4.89
N VAL A 62 12.93 5.05 6.20
CA VAL A 62 12.24 4.09 7.06
C VAL A 62 10.73 4.06 6.80
N GLY A 63 10.11 5.18 6.45
CA GLY A 63 8.70 5.27 6.11
C GLY A 63 8.40 4.49 4.84
N TRP A 64 9.20 4.67 3.79
CA TRP A 64 9.06 3.90 2.55
C TRP A 64 9.26 2.39 2.74
N ASN A 65 10.19 1.99 3.63
CA ASN A 65 10.36 0.57 3.98
C ASN A 65 9.15 0.01 4.75
N ARG A 66 8.61 0.77 5.71
CA ARG A 66 7.40 0.38 6.46
C ARG A 66 6.18 0.25 5.55
N ALA A 67 5.95 1.22 4.66
CA ALA A 67 4.86 1.18 3.69
C ALA A 67 4.95 -0.05 2.78
N ARG A 68 6.16 -0.40 2.30
CA ARG A 68 6.38 -1.61 1.48
C ARG A 68 6.13 -2.91 2.24
N LEU A 69 6.47 -2.98 3.52
CA LEU A 69 6.18 -4.16 4.34
C LEU A 69 4.66 -4.35 4.51
N LEU A 70 3.96 -3.30 4.90
CA LEU A 70 2.50 -3.32 5.04
C LEU A 70 1.79 -3.66 3.72
N ALA A 71 2.26 -3.11 2.60
CA ALA A 71 1.70 -3.44 1.29
C ALA A 71 1.87 -4.94 0.95
N ARG A 72 2.98 -5.55 1.34
CA ARG A 72 3.18 -7.01 1.16
C ARG A 72 2.25 -7.82 2.05
N GLU A 73 1.98 -7.36 3.27
CA GLU A 73 1.01 -8.00 4.17
C GLU A 73 -0.40 -7.92 3.58
N VAL A 74 -0.82 -6.77 3.06
CA VAL A 74 -2.09 -6.62 2.33
C VAL A 74 -2.16 -7.59 1.16
N LEU A 75 -1.12 -7.65 0.32
CA LEU A 75 -1.08 -8.55 -0.82
C LEU A 75 -1.06 -10.03 -0.43
N ALA A 76 -0.46 -10.38 0.70
CA ALA A 76 -0.50 -11.76 1.20
C ALA A 76 -1.91 -12.13 1.66
N VAL A 77 -2.59 -11.25 2.39
CA VAL A 77 -3.96 -11.49 2.87
C VAL A 77 -4.96 -11.55 1.71
N GLU A 78 -4.88 -10.65 0.73
CA GLU A 78 -5.74 -10.71 -0.46
C GLU A 78 -5.34 -11.86 -1.42
N GLY A 79 -4.04 -12.17 -1.47
CA GLY A 79 -3.44 -13.17 -2.36
C GLY A 79 -3.46 -14.61 -1.82
N GLU A 80 -3.91 -14.83 -0.58
CA GLU A 80 -4.20 -16.19 -0.05
C GLU A 80 -5.28 -16.94 -0.87
N GLY A 81 -5.91 -16.26 -1.83
CA GLY A 81 -6.78 -16.83 -2.87
C GLY A 81 -6.15 -17.03 -4.27
N GLU A 82 -4.85 -16.81 -4.49
CA GLU A 82 -4.25 -17.04 -5.82
C GLU A 82 -4.21 -18.54 -6.19
N VAL A 83 -5.09 -18.87 -7.14
CA VAL A 83 -5.12 -20.07 -7.98
C VAL A 83 -3.68 -20.49 -8.37
N PRO A 84 -3.31 -21.79 -8.26
CA PRO A 84 -1.99 -22.25 -8.67
C PRO A 84 -1.74 -21.85 -10.12
N LEU A 85 -0.62 -21.18 -10.38
CA LEU A 85 -0.13 -20.89 -11.73
C LEU A 85 -0.25 -22.17 -12.59
N PRO A 86 -0.96 -22.15 -13.74
CA PRO A 86 -1.02 -23.33 -14.59
C PRO A 86 0.41 -23.63 -15.06
N HIS A 87 0.90 -24.81 -14.67
CA HIS A 87 2.18 -25.32 -15.15
C HIS A 87 2.14 -25.36 -16.67
N PRO A 88 3.20 -24.89 -17.36
CA PRO A 88 3.27 -25.00 -18.81
C PRO A 88 3.14 -26.48 -19.17
N SER A 89 2.11 -26.80 -19.96
CA SER A 89 1.92 -28.14 -20.51
C SER A 89 3.17 -28.53 -21.29
N GLN A 90 3.72 -29.71 -20.97
CA GLN A 90 4.86 -30.31 -21.68
C GLN A 90 4.54 -30.54 -23.15
#